data_AF-A0A093ELJ9-F1
#
_entry.id   AF-A0A093ELJ9-F1
#
_cell.length_a   1.000
_cell.length_b   1.000
_cell.length_c   1.000
_cell.angle_alpha   90.00
_cell.angle_beta   90.00
_cell.angle_gamma   90.00
#
_symmetry.space_group_name_H-M   'P 1'
#
loop_
_entity.id
_entity.type
_entity.pdbx_description
1 polymer ?
#
loop_
_entity_poly.entity_id
_entity_poly.type
_entity_poly.pdbx_seq_one_letter_code
_entity_poly.pdbx_strand_id
1 'polypeptide(L)'
;DLNAYKKQGIALLSKMGESVKYVTGGYKLRSRPLEFAAIGEYLDTFSLKLGTIDRIAQRIIKEQLEYLVELREYGPVYSTWGALEVELSEPLEGASACIGNCCTALEELSEDMTEEFLPVLREYILYSESMKNVLKKRDQVQAEYEAKLEAVALKKEDRPKVPTDVEKCQDRVECFNADLKADMERWQNNKRQDFRQLLMGMADKNIQYYEKCLTAWESIIPLLRDKPETK
;
A
#
# COMPACT_ATOMS: atom_id res chain seq x y z
N ASP A 1 64.32 -5.84 -29.31
CA ASP A 1 62.91 -5.91 -29.74
C ASP A 1 61.94 -5.74 -28.56
N LEU A 2 62.01 -4.60 -27.86
CA LEU A 2 61.23 -4.35 -26.61
C LEU A 2 59.76 -3.94 -26.86
N ASN A 3 59.44 -3.49 -28.07
CA ASN A 3 58.11 -2.94 -28.39
C ASN A 3 57.02 -4.03 -28.51
N ALA A 4 57.39 -5.26 -28.89
CA ALA A 4 56.47 -6.39 -28.95
C ALA A 4 56.00 -6.81 -27.53
N TYR A 5 56.93 -6.91 -26.59
CA TYR A 5 56.64 -7.24 -25.19
C TYR A 5 55.79 -6.16 -24.49
N LYS A 6 56.02 -4.87 -24.81
CA LYS A 6 55.23 -3.76 -24.27
C LYS A 6 53.78 -3.79 -24.79
N LYS A 7 53.56 -4.09 -26.08
CA LYS A 7 52.21 -4.26 -26.66
C LYS A 7 51.47 -5.48 -26.09
N GLN A 8 52.19 -6.59 -25.88
CA GLN A 8 51.61 -7.81 -25.33
C GLN A 8 51.21 -7.65 -23.86
N GLY A 9 52.02 -6.93 -23.07
CA GLY A 9 51.70 -6.57 -21.68
C GLY A 9 50.47 -5.66 -21.57
N ILE A 10 50.33 -4.67 -22.45
CA ILE A 10 49.15 -3.78 -22.50
C ILE A 10 47.88 -4.55 -22.90
N ALA A 11 47.99 -5.48 -23.86
CA ALA A 11 46.85 -6.31 -24.27
C ALA A 11 46.41 -7.30 -23.17
N LEU A 12 47.35 -7.85 -22.40
CA LEU A 12 47.06 -8.70 -21.24
C LEU A 12 46.38 -7.91 -20.12
N LEU A 13 46.86 -6.70 -19.82
CA LEU A 13 46.24 -5.82 -18.82
C LEU A 13 44.84 -5.34 -19.25
N SER A 14 44.61 -5.11 -20.54
CA SER A 14 43.28 -4.79 -21.08
C SER A 14 42.31 -5.96 -20.94
N LYS A 15 42.74 -7.19 -21.29
CA LYS A 15 41.92 -8.40 -21.14
C LYS A 15 41.62 -8.73 -19.67
N MET A 16 42.58 -8.51 -18.78
CA MET A 16 42.34 -8.66 -17.33
C MET A 16 41.44 -7.55 -16.79
N GLY A 17 41.58 -6.31 -17.25
CA GLY A 17 40.71 -5.19 -16.87
C GLY A 17 39.24 -5.38 -17.30
N GLU A 18 39.01 -5.96 -18.47
CA GLU A 18 37.67 -6.38 -18.90
C GLU A 18 37.15 -7.53 -18.03
N SER A 19 37.94 -8.57 -17.79
CA SER A 19 37.56 -9.72 -16.95
C SER A 19 37.28 -9.33 -15.49
N VAL A 20 37.98 -8.33 -14.93
CA VAL A 20 37.78 -7.85 -13.55
C VAL A 20 36.49 -7.03 -13.41
N LYS A 21 36.07 -6.28 -14.45
CA LYS A 21 34.74 -5.65 -14.45
C LYS A 21 33.61 -6.67 -14.30
N TYR A 22 33.78 -7.90 -14.79
CA TYR A 22 32.81 -8.98 -14.63
C TYR A 22 32.84 -9.67 -13.26
N VAL A 23 33.93 -9.54 -12.49
CA VAL A 23 34.13 -10.27 -11.22
C VAL A 23 33.92 -9.39 -9.98
N THR A 24 34.10 -8.07 -10.06
CA THR A 24 34.02 -7.19 -8.89
C THR A 24 33.03 -6.02 -9.01
N GLY A 25 32.48 -5.75 -10.19
CA GLY A 25 31.40 -4.77 -10.38
C GLY A 25 30.22 -5.42 -11.09
N GLY A 26 29.22 -5.86 -10.32
CA GLY A 26 28.09 -6.66 -10.83
C GLY A 26 27.60 -6.22 -12.21
N TYR A 27 27.53 -7.17 -13.14
CA TYR A 27 27.02 -6.96 -14.49
C TYR A 27 25.67 -6.23 -14.42
N LYS A 28 25.55 -5.10 -15.11
CA LYS A 28 24.29 -4.36 -15.19
C LYS A 28 23.46 -4.90 -16.34
N LEU A 29 22.21 -5.24 -16.04
CA LEU A 29 21.20 -5.63 -17.03
C LEU A 29 21.23 -4.65 -18.22
N ARG A 30 21.36 -5.17 -19.45
CA ARG A 30 21.47 -4.31 -20.64
C ARG A 30 20.18 -3.54 -20.92
N SER A 31 19.04 -4.21 -20.81
CA SER A 31 17.72 -3.58 -20.95
C SER A 31 16.66 -4.46 -20.30
N ARG A 32 15.75 -3.86 -19.55
CA ARG A 32 14.60 -4.59 -19.02
C ARG A 32 13.55 -4.74 -20.14
N PRO A 33 13.07 -5.97 -20.44
CA PRO A 33 11.96 -6.15 -21.35
C PRO A 33 10.73 -5.31 -20.93
N LEU A 34 10.05 -4.73 -21.92
CA LEU A 34 9.00 -3.73 -21.73
C LEU A 34 7.90 -4.16 -20.76
N GLU A 35 7.49 -5.44 -20.82
CA GLU A 35 6.45 -5.99 -19.94
C GLU A 35 6.82 -5.88 -18.45
N PHE A 36 8.09 -6.08 -18.09
CA PHE A 36 8.55 -6.01 -16.71
C PHE A 36 8.89 -4.57 -16.27
N ALA A 37 9.26 -3.71 -17.21
CA ALA A 37 9.34 -2.28 -16.96
C ALA A 37 7.95 -1.73 -16.58
N ALA A 38 6.93 -2.09 -17.34
CA ALA A 38 5.54 -1.72 -17.07
C ALA A 38 5.05 -2.23 -15.70
N ILE A 39 5.40 -3.46 -15.31
CA ILE A 39 5.09 -3.98 -13.96
C ILE A 39 5.71 -3.09 -12.88
N GLY A 40 6.99 -2.71 -13.03
CA GLY A 40 7.68 -1.84 -12.08
C GLY A 40 7.02 -0.47 -11.94
N GLU A 41 6.77 0.21 -13.06
CA GLU A 41 6.11 1.53 -13.10
C GLU A 41 4.71 1.49 -12.50
N TYR A 42 3.97 0.41 -12.78
CA TYR A 42 2.65 0.18 -12.19
C TYR A 42 2.74 0.06 -10.66
N LEU A 43 3.64 -0.77 -10.14
CA LEU A 43 3.82 -0.99 -8.70
C LEU A 43 4.26 0.30 -7.98
N ASP A 44 5.09 1.13 -8.62
CA ASP A 44 5.49 2.44 -8.10
C ASP A 44 4.29 3.40 -8.01
N THR A 45 3.55 3.53 -9.10
CA THR A 45 2.36 4.39 -9.16
C THR A 45 1.28 3.93 -8.18
N PHE A 46 1.05 2.62 -8.09
CA PHE A 46 0.06 2.03 -7.22
C PHE A 46 0.41 2.27 -5.74
N SER A 47 1.65 1.99 -5.34
CA SER A 47 2.14 2.25 -3.99
C SER A 47 2.07 3.73 -3.60
N LEU A 48 2.41 4.65 -4.51
CA LEU A 48 2.28 6.10 -4.28
C LEU A 48 0.83 6.52 -4.04
N LYS A 49 -0.10 6.00 -4.84
CA LYS A 49 -1.54 6.27 -4.70
C LYS A 49 -2.07 5.73 -3.38
N LEU A 50 -1.73 4.50 -3.00
CA LEU A 50 -2.14 3.95 -1.71
C LEU A 50 -1.56 4.73 -0.53
N GLY A 51 -0.28 5.13 -0.58
CA GLY A 51 0.31 5.98 0.45
C GLY A 51 -0.32 7.37 0.53
N THR A 52 -1.00 7.84 -0.52
CA THR A 52 -1.79 9.07 -0.48
C THR A 52 -3.14 8.83 0.18
N ILE A 53 -3.80 7.73 -0.14
CA ILE A 53 -5.07 7.34 0.49
C ILE A 53 -4.88 7.09 1.99
N ASP A 54 -3.84 6.34 2.39
CA ASP A 54 -3.52 6.08 3.80
C ASP A 54 -3.30 7.39 4.60
N ARG A 55 -2.55 8.35 4.06
CA ARG A 55 -2.35 9.65 4.70
C ARG A 55 -3.64 10.47 4.81
N ILE A 56 -4.49 10.44 3.80
CA ILE A 56 -5.79 11.13 3.84
C ILE A 56 -6.69 10.47 4.89
N ALA A 57 -6.77 9.14 4.91
CA ALA A 57 -7.58 8.40 5.87
C ALA A 57 -7.11 8.64 7.32
N GLN A 58 -5.80 8.61 7.58
CA GLN A 58 -5.23 8.97 8.89
C GLN A 58 -5.58 10.40 9.29
N ARG A 59 -5.55 11.33 8.34
CA ARG A 59 -5.93 12.72 8.61
C ARG A 59 -7.42 12.84 8.98
N ILE A 60 -8.29 12.16 8.25
CA ILE A 60 -9.73 12.12 8.55
C ILE A 60 -9.97 11.56 9.94
N ILE A 61 -9.37 10.41 10.28
CA ILE A 61 -9.48 9.80 11.61
C ILE A 61 -8.99 10.76 12.69
N LYS A 62 -7.86 11.43 12.46
CA LYS A 62 -7.33 12.42 13.40
C LYS A 62 -8.32 13.57 13.62
N GLU A 63 -8.85 14.16 12.54
CA GLU A 63 -9.82 15.25 12.61
C GLU A 63 -11.13 14.79 13.28
N GLN A 64 -11.57 13.55 13.05
CA GLN A 64 -12.72 12.93 13.73
C GLN A 64 -12.49 12.78 15.24
N LEU A 65 -11.30 12.33 15.66
CA LEU A 65 -10.96 12.21 17.08
C LEU A 65 -10.81 13.57 17.76
N GLU A 66 -10.25 14.56 17.08
CA GLU A 66 -10.21 15.95 17.58
C GLU A 66 -11.63 16.50 17.76
N TYR A 67 -12.51 16.29 16.78
CA TYR A 67 -13.92 16.66 16.90
C TYR A 67 -14.65 15.90 18.02
N LEU A 68 -14.36 14.61 18.20
CA LEU A 68 -14.94 13.80 19.28
C LEU A 68 -14.61 14.37 20.66
N VAL A 69 -13.38 14.85 20.87
CA VAL A 69 -12.99 15.51 22.12
C VAL A 69 -13.86 16.73 22.38
N GLU A 70 -14.06 17.59 21.39
CA GLU A 70 -14.94 18.76 21.52
C GLU A 70 -16.40 18.35 21.75
N LEU A 71 -16.90 17.35 21.03
CA LEU A 71 -18.28 16.90 21.13
C LEU A 71 -18.62 16.37 22.53
N ARG A 72 -17.65 15.70 23.18
CA ARG A 72 -17.79 15.17 24.55
C ARG A 72 -17.99 16.25 25.61
N GLU A 73 -17.55 17.49 25.37
CA GLU A 73 -17.74 18.60 26.31
C GLU A 73 -19.20 19.09 26.35
N TYR A 74 -19.96 18.90 25.27
CA TYR A 74 -21.33 19.43 25.19
C TYR A 74 -22.31 18.66 26.07
N GLY A 75 -22.22 17.32 26.16
CA GLY A 75 -23.13 16.50 26.96
C GLY A 75 -23.24 16.97 28.41
N PRO A 76 -22.11 17.08 29.15
CA PRO A 76 -22.10 17.60 30.52
C PRO A 76 -22.69 19.01 30.67
N VAL A 77 -22.53 19.87 29.66
CA VAL A 77 -23.13 21.22 29.66
C VAL A 77 -24.65 21.12 29.65
N TYR A 78 -25.22 20.31 28.74
CA TYR A 78 -26.66 20.09 28.68
C TYR A 78 -27.22 19.48 29.96
N SER A 79 -26.56 18.46 30.53
CA SER A 79 -27.01 17.89 31.82
C SER A 79 -26.90 18.89 32.97
N THR A 80 -25.85 19.73 32.99
CA THR A 80 -25.74 20.79 34.02
C THR A 80 -26.87 21.81 33.89
N TRP A 81 -27.22 22.22 32.67
CA TRP A 81 -28.37 23.09 32.45
C TRP A 81 -29.68 22.40 32.82
N GLY A 82 -29.84 21.11 32.50
CA GLY A 82 -31.01 20.32 32.87
C GLY A 82 -31.23 20.22 34.38
N ALA A 83 -30.15 20.25 35.18
CA ALA A 83 -30.22 20.30 36.63
C ALA A 83 -30.62 21.68 37.20
N LEU A 84 -30.38 22.76 36.45
CA LEU A 84 -30.69 24.14 36.85
C LEU A 84 -32.07 24.60 36.37
N GLU A 85 -32.48 24.16 35.18
CA GLU A 85 -33.72 24.57 34.51
C GLU A 85 -34.77 23.46 34.59
N VAL A 86 -35.51 23.42 35.70
CA VAL A 86 -36.47 22.34 36.01
C VAL A 86 -37.51 22.13 34.90
N GLU A 87 -38.00 23.20 34.27
CA GLU A 87 -38.99 23.12 33.19
C GLU A 87 -38.43 22.56 31.88
N LEU A 88 -37.11 22.67 31.65
CA LEU A 88 -36.43 22.22 30.45
C LEU A 88 -35.57 20.96 30.70
N SER A 89 -35.64 20.41 31.91
CA SER A 89 -34.75 19.34 32.38
C SER A 89 -34.77 18.14 31.45
N GLU A 90 -35.96 17.63 31.13
CA GLU A 90 -36.12 16.44 30.28
C GLU A 90 -35.62 16.66 28.83
N PRO A 91 -35.98 17.74 28.12
CA PRO A 91 -35.36 18.09 26.84
C PRO A 91 -33.84 18.26 26.89
N LEU A 92 -33.29 18.86 27.95
CA LEU A 92 -31.84 19.10 28.06
C LEU A 92 -31.09 17.79 28.32
N GLU A 93 -31.60 16.92 29.20
CA GLU A 93 -31.04 15.58 29.41
C GLU A 93 -31.16 14.70 28.15
N GLY A 94 -32.27 14.82 27.41
CA GLY A 94 -32.43 14.18 26.11
C GLY A 94 -31.35 14.62 25.11
N ALA A 95 -31.01 15.92 25.06
CA ALA A 95 -29.97 16.44 24.19
C ALA A 95 -28.58 15.94 24.61
N SER A 96 -28.31 15.90 25.92
CA SER A 96 -27.09 15.30 26.48
C SER A 96 -26.93 13.84 26.05
N ALA A 97 -28.00 13.04 26.16
CA ALA A 97 -28.01 11.65 25.71
C ALA A 97 -27.79 11.51 24.20
N CYS A 98 -28.40 12.38 23.37
CA CYS A 98 -28.18 12.40 21.92
C CYS A 98 -26.71 12.64 21.57
N ILE A 99 -26.08 13.60 22.25
CA ILE A 99 -24.65 13.90 22.09
C ILE A 99 -23.80 12.70 22.50
N GLY A 100 -24.11 12.07 23.64
CA GLY A 100 -23.44 10.85 24.09
C GLY A 100 -23.49 9.73 23.05
N ASN A 101 -24.66 9.47 22.47
CA ASN A 101 -24.84 8.47 21.42
C ASN A 101 -24.07 8.83 20.14
N CYS A 102 -24.02 10.11 19.75
CA CYS A 102 -23.23 10.57 18.61
C CYS A 102 -21.72 10.40 18.84
N CYS A 103 -21.25 10.65 20.06
CA CYS A 103 -19.86 10.42 20.46
C CYS A 103 -19.50 8.94 20.32
N THR A 104 -20.31 8.04 20.87
CA THR A 104 -20.08 6.59 20.77
C THR A 104 -20.07 6.13 19.32
N ALA A 105 -21.02 6.58 18.50
CA ALA A 105 -21.06 6.22 17.09
C ALA A 105 -19.82 6.72 16.31
N LEU A 106 -19.31 7.92 16.64
CA LEU A 106 -18.10 8.47 16.01
C LEU A 106 -16.83 7.74 16.45
N GLU A 107 -16.76 7.32 17.72
CA GLU A 107 -15.68 6.51 18.26
C GLU A 107 -15.61 5.16 17.55
N GLU A 108 -16.73 4.44 17.45
CA GLU A 108 -16.86 3.18 16.70
C GLU A 108 -16.42 3.34 15.23
N LEU A 109 -16.86 4.40 14.54
CA LEU A 109 -16.43 4.66 13.16
C LEU A 109 -14.92 4.89 13.06
N SER A 110 -14.33 5.62 14.02
CA SER A 110 -12.91 5.92 14.04
C SER A 110 -12.07 4.67 14.31
N GLU A 111 -12.55 3.79 15.18
CA GLU A 111 -11.97 2.47 15.46
C GLU A 111 -12.03 1.57 14.22
N ASP A 112 -13.21 1.43 13.60
CA ASP A 112 -13.39 0.64 12.36
C ASP A 112 -12.44 1.09 11.24
N MET A 113 -12.32 2.41 11.06
CA MET A 113 -11.40 2.98 10.07
C MET A 113 -9.93 2.68 10.40
N THR A 114 -9.59 2.61 11.68
CA THR A 114 -8.22 2.37 12.15
C THR A 114 -7.84 0.88 12.10
N GLU A 115 -8.76 -0.01 12.48
CA GLU A 115 -8.52 -1.43 12.67
C GLU A 115 -8.89 -2.30 11.47
N GLU A 116 -9.84 -1.86 10.63
CA GLU A 116 -10.24 -2.62 9.43
C GLU A 116 -9.73 -1.96 8.14
N PHE A 117 -9.89 -0.64 7.99
CA PHE A 117 -9.60 0.02 6.72
C PHE A 117 -8.11 0.26 6.46
N LEU A 118 -7.41 0.91 7.40
CA LEU A 118 -5.99 1.25 7.25
C LEU A 118 -5.07 0.02 7.08
N PRO A 119 -5.24 -1.10 7.81
CA PRO A 119 -4.35 -2.25 7.68
C PRO A 119 -4.34 -2.84 6.27
N VAL A 120 -5.49 -2.96 5.61
CA VAL A 120 -5.58 -3.51 4.24
C VAL A 120 -4.81 -2.62 3.26
N LEU A 121 -4.91 -1.29 3.36
CA LEU A 121 -4.12 -0.38 2.52
C LEU A 121 -2.62 -0.60 2.71
N ARG A 122 -2.17 -0.73 3.96
CA ARG A 122 -0.76 -0.91 4.33
C ARG A 122 -0.24 -2.28 3.89
N GLU A 123 -1.05 -3.34 3.99
CA GLU A 123 -0.72 -4.66 3.44
C GLU A 123 -0.51 -4.61 1.93
N TYR A 124 -1.36 -3.90 1.19
CA TYR A 124 -1.18 -3.74 -0.26
C TYR A 124 0.03 -2.86 -0.64
N ILE A 125 0.42 -1.90 0.20
CA ILE A 125 1.68 -1.16 0.06
C ILE A 125 2.88 -2.13 0.24
N LEU A 126 2.87 -2.93 1.29
CA LEU A 126 3.90 -3.93 1.58
C LEU A 126 3.99 -5.01 0.48
N TYR A 127 2.85 -5.46 -0.03
CA TYR A 127 2.81 -6.39 -1.16
C TYR A 127 3.45 -5.79 -2.41
N SER A 128 3.18 -4.50 -2.68
CA SER A 128 3.80 -3.79 -3.79
C SER A 128 5.31 -3.72 -3.65
N GLU A 129 5.83 -3.51 -2.43
CA GLU A 129 7.26 -3.56 -2.14
C GLU A 129 7.85 -4.96 -2.34
N SER A 130 7.15 -6.00 -1.87
CA SER A 130 7.55 -7.39 -2.06
C SER A 130 7.68 -7.74 -3.56
N MET A 131 6.68 -7.40 -4.37
CA MET A 131 6.71 -7.60 -5.82
C MET A 131 7.85 -6.85 -6.51
N LYS A 132 8.15 -5.62 -6.08
CA LYS A 132 9.33 -4.89 -6.57
C LYS A 132 10.63 -5.61 -6.23
N ASN A 133 10.72 -6.20 -5.04
CA ASN A 133 11.90 -6.98 -4.64
C ASN A 133 12.04 -8.26 -5.46
N VAL A 134 10.94 -8.95 -5.81
CA VAL A 134 10.95 -10.08 -6.75
C VAL A 134 11.41 -9.63 -8.13
N LEU A 135 10.89 -8.50 -8.64
CA LEU A 135 11.31 -7.92 -9.92
C LEU A 135 12.81 -7.57 -9.95
N LYS A 136 13.36 -7.01 -8.86
CA LYS A 136 14.81 -6.77 -8.71
C LYS A 136 15.62 -8.06 -8.73
N LYS A 137 15.15 -9.12 -8.05
CA LYS A 137 15.82 -10.44 -8.07
C LYS A 137 15.80 -11.05 -9.47
N ARG A 138 14.68 -10.95 -10.17
CA ARG A 138 14.55 -11.37 -11.58
C ARG A 138 15.58 -10.63 -12.45
N ASP A 139 15.73 -9.32 -12.30
CA ASP A 139 16.70 -8.54 -13.07
C ASP A 139 18.15 -8.97 -12.79
N GLN A 140 18.46 -9.35 -11.54
CA GLN A 140 19.77 -9.90 -11.18
C GLN A 140 20.03 -11.24 -11.89
N VAL A 141 19.06 -12.14 -11.92
CA VAL A 141 19.18 -13.44 -12.60
C VAL A 141 19.31 -13.25 -14.12
N GLN A 142 18.58 -12.29 -14.69
CA GLN A 142 18.71 -11.91 -16.10
C GLN A 142 20.11 -11.36 -16.42
N ALA A 143 20.65 -10.49 -15.56
CA ALA A 143 22.00 -9.96 -15.71
C ALA A 143 23.07 -11.07 -15.63
N GLU A 144 22.92 -12.05 -14.73
CA GLU A 144 23.79 -13.23 -14.67
C GLU A 144 23.77 -14.04 -15.97
N TYR A 145 22.59 -14.24 -16.54
CA TYR A 145 22.43 -14.94 -17.83
C TYR A 145 23.11 -14.18 -18.98
N GLU A 146 22.87 -12.88 -19.10
CA GLU A 146 23.47 -12.02 -20.14
C GLU A 146 25.01 -12.00 -20.03
N ALA A 147 25.55 -11.91 -18.82
CA ALA A 147 27.00 -11.94 -18.59
C ALA A 147 27.63 -13.26 -19.06
N LYS A 148 27.00 -14.41 -18.74
CA LYS A 148 27.49 -15.72 -19.18
C LYS A 148 27.38 -15.89 -20.69
N LEU A 149 26.28 -15.44 -21.29
CA LEU A 149 26.08 -15.49 -22.73
C LEU A 149 27.14 -14.66 -23.48
N GLU A 150 27.43 -13.46 -22.99
CA GLU A 150 28.49 -12.59 -23.53
C GLU A 150 29.89 -13.20 -23.37
N ALA A 151 30.19 -13.78 -22.21
CA ALA A 151 31.47 -14.45 -21.98
C ALA A 151 31.70 -15.63 -22.95
N VAL A 152 30.65 -16.35 -23.32
CA VAL A 152 30.71 -17.43 -24.34
C VAL A 152 30.94 -16.83 -25.73
N ALA A 153 30.20 -15.77 -26.09
CA ALA A 153 30.37 -15.09 -27.38
C ALA A 153 31.81 -14.54 -27.58
N LEU A 154 32.42 -13.99 -26.52
CA LEU A 154 33.78 -13.46 -26.55
C LEU A 154 34.86 -14.54 -26.71
N LYS A 155 34.60 -15.77 -26.25
CA LYS A 155 35.55 -16.89 -26.36
C LYS A 155 35.68 -17.44 -27.78
N LYS A 156 34.84 -17.01 -28.73
CA LYS A 156 34.85 -17.43 -30.16
C LYS A 156 35.09 -18.95 -30.32
N GLU A 157 34.48 -19.76 -29.45
CA GLU A 157 34.52 -21.19 -29.66
C GLU A 157 33.53 -21.54 -30.78
N ASP A 158 34.01 -22.21 -31.83
CA ASP A 158 33.18 -23.01 -32.75
C ASP A 158 32.62 -24.23 -31.98
N ARG A 159 31.89 -23.97 -30.90
CA ARG A 159 31.11 -24.97 -30.20
C ARG A 159 29.70 -24.97 -30.81
N PRO A 160 29.25 -26.06 -31.44
CA PRO A 160 27.90 -26.13 -32.01
C PRO A 160 26.79 -26.19 -30.94
N LYS A 161 27.14 -26.28 -29.65
CA LYS A 161 26.20 -26.41 -28.54
C LYS A 161 26.42 -25.32 -27.49
N VAL A 162 25.32 -24.74 -27.02
CA VAL A 162 25.30 -23.79 -25.91
C VAL A 162 25.88 -24.47 -24.66
N PRO A 163 26.77 -23.81 -23.89
CA PRO A 163 27.30 -24.41 -22.67
C PRO A 163 26.20 -24.66 -21.64
N THR A 164 26.23 -25.81 -20.96
CA THR A 164 25.24 -26.21 -19.95
C THR A 164 25.03 -25.17 -18.85
N ASP A 165 26.05 -24.39 -18.49
CA ASP A 165 25.92 -23.33 -17.48
C ASP A 165 25.13 -22.10 -17.97
N VAL A 166 25.08 -21.89 -19.29
CA VAL A 166 24.21 -20.88 -19.92
C VAL A 166 22.78 -21.41 -19.99
N GLU A 167 22.59 -22.67 -20.38
CA GLU A 167 21.27 -23.34 -20.38
C GLU A 167 20.63 -23.29 -19.00
N LYS A 168 21.35 -23.69 -17.94
CA LYS A 168 20.85 -23.60 -16.55
C LYS A 168 20.48 -22.18 -16.12
N CYS A 169 21.21 -21.17 -16.59
CA CYS A 169 20.89 -19.77 -16.29
C CYS A 169 19.64 -19.32 -17.07
N GLN A 170 19.49 -19.78 -18.31
CA GLN A 170 18.29 -19.54 -19.11
C GLN A 170 17.06 -20.15 -18.45
N ASP A 171 17.12 -21.42 -18.04
CA ASP A 171 16.03 -22.10 -17.34
C ASP A 171 15.60 -21.32 -16.07
N ARG A 172 16.57 -20.84 -15.29
CA ARG A 172 16.31 -20.00 -14.11
C ARG A 172 15.59 -18.70 -14.47
N VAL A 173 16.03 -18.02 -15.53
CA VAL A 173 15.39 -16.79 -16.02
C VAL A 173 13.94 -17.08 -16.44
N GLU A 174 13.73 -18.15 -17.19
CA GLU A 174 12.41 -18.55 -17.69
C GLU A 174 11.45 -18.87 -16.54
N CYS A 175 11.88 -19.64 -15.54
CA CYS A 175 11.09 -19.90 -14.33
C CYS A 175 10.74 -18.60 -13.58
N PHE A 176 11.72 -17.75 -13.29
CA PHE A 176 11.48 -16.47 -12.60
C PHE A 176 10.49 -15.57 -13.36
N ASN A 177 10.59 -15.55 -14.68
CA ASN A 177 9.69 -14.77 -15.53
C ASN A 177 8.26 -15.32 -15.48
N ALA A 178 8.10 -16.65 -15.52
CA ALA A 178 6.79 -17.30 -15.43
C ALA A 178 6.15 -17.07 -14.05
N ASP A 179 6.89 -17.29 -12.97
CA ASP A 179 6.41 -17.11 -11.60
C ASP A 179 5.99 -15.67 -11.32
N LEU A 180 6.84 -14.69 -11.69
CA LEU A 180 6.51 -13.28 -11.51
C LEU A 180 5.26 -12.85 -12.28
N LYS A 181 5.05 -13.38 -13.48
CA LYS A 181 3.84 -13.10 -14.27
C LYS A 181 2.61 -13.71 -13.62
N ALA A 182 2.70 -14.96 -13.17
CA ALA A 182 1.60 -15.65 -12.48
C ALA A 182 1.22 -14.94 -11.17
N ASP A 183 2.21 -14.54 -10.37
CA ASP A 183 2.00 -13.78 -9.13
C ASP A 183 1.34 -12.43 -9.42
N MET A 184 1.81 -11.72 -10.46
CA MET A 184 1.24 -10.44 -10.87
C MET A 184 -0.23 -10.57 -11.31
N GLU A 185 -0.55 -11.61 -12.07
CA GLU A 185 -1.93 -11.88 -12.53
C GLU A 185 -2.84 -12.22 -11.34
N ARG A 186 -2.40 -13.13 -10.47
CA ARG A 186 -3.14 -13.51 -9.25
C ARG A 186 -3.41 -12.30 -8.38
N TRP A 187 -2.40 -11.46 -8.17
CA TRP A 187 -2.55 -10.23 -7.41
C TRP A 187 -3.54 -9.26 -8.03
N GLN A 188 -3.48 -9.05 -9.34
CA GLN A 188 -4.41 -8.15 -10.03
C GLN A 188 -5.87 -8.60 -9.88
N ASN A 189 -6.11 -9.90 -9.96
CA ASN A 189 -7.43 -10.50 -9.80
C ASN A 189 -7.96 -10.30 -8.37
N ASN A 190 -7.16 -10.64 -7.35
CA ASN A 190 -7.56 -10.51 -5.95
C ASN A 190 -7.77 -9.04 -5.55
N LYS A 191 -6.83 -8.16 -5.93
CA LYS A 191 -6.86 -6.73 -5.61
C LYS A 191 -8.19 -6.07 -5.94
N ARG A 192 -8.79 -6.39 -7.09
CA ARG A 192 -10.05 -5.75 -7.48
C ARG A 192 -11.18 -6.10 -6.50
N GLN A 193 -11.24 -7.35 -6.07
CA GLN A 193 -12.25 -7.81 -5.13
C GLN A 193 -12.00 -7.22 -3.73
N ASP A 194 -10.76 -7.27 -3.27
CA ASP A 194 -10.40 -6.79 -1.93
C ASP A 194 -10.69 -5.29 -1.77
N PHE A 195 -10.29 -4.46 -2.74
CA PHE A 195 -10.58 -3.02 -2.70
C PHE A 195 -12.07 -2.72 -2.82
N ARG A 196 -12.81 -3.54 -3.57
CA ARG A 196 -14.27 -3.40 -3.63
C ARG A 196 -14.88 -3.63 -2.25
N GLN A 197 -14.52 -4.72 -1.59
CA GLN A 197 -15.01 -5.05 -0.25
C GLN A 197 -14.59 -3.99 0.76
N LEU A 198 -13.32 -3.55 0.72
CA LEU A 198 -12.77 -2.52 1.59
C LEU A 198 -13.53 -1.19 1.48
N LEU A 199 -13.73 -0.70 0.26
CA LEU A 199 -14.40 0.58 0.02
C LEU A 199 -15.91 0.51 0.30
N MET A 200 -16.55 -0.63 -0.01
CA MET A 200 -17.95 -0.84 0.37
C MET A 200 -18.11 -0.91 1.89
N GLY A 201 -17.26 -1.65 2.59
CA GLY A 201 -17.26 -1.71 4.05
C GLY A 201 -17.07 -0.34 4.68
N MET A 202 -16.11 0.46 4.19
CA MET A 202 -15.93 1.85 4.62
C MET A 202 -17.21 2.68 4.44
N ALA A 203 -17.87 2.58 3.27
CA ALA A 203 -19.12 3.30 3.02
C ALA A 203 -20.24 2.84 3.97
N ASP A 204 -20.37 1.54 4.19
CA ASP A 204 -21.38 0.96 5.08
C ASP A 204 -21.18 1.43 6.53
N LYS A 205 -19.94 1.45 7.05
CA LYS A 205 -19.66 1.99 8.39
C LYS A 205 -19.99 3.48 8.51
N ASN A 206 -19.70 4.27 7.47
CA ASN A 206 -20.08 5.69 7.44
C ASN A 206 -21.60 5.88 7.44
N ILE A 207 -22.34 5.10 6.65
CA ILE A 207 -23.81 5.13 6.64
C ILE A 207 -24.35 4.80 8.03
N GLN A 208 -23.86 3.72 8.64
CA GLN A 208 -24.27 3.30 9.99
C GLN A 208 -24.01 4.39 11.04
N TYR A 209 -22.87 5.08 10.97
CA TYR A 209 -22.60 6.22 11.84
C TYR A 209 -23.66 7.31 11.71
N TYR A 210 -23.95 7.77 10.48
CA TYR A 210 -24.94 8.82 10.27
C TYR A 210 -26.36 8.38 10.63
N GLU A 211 -26.73 7.12 10.40
CA GLU A 211 -28.02 6.55 10.80
C GLU A 211 -28.18 6.50 12.33
N LYS A 212 -27.12 6.11 13.06
CA LYS A 212 -27.11 6.13 14.53
C LYS A 212 -27.28 7.55 15.07
N CYS A 213 -26.55 8.52 14.52
CA CYS A 213 -26.69 9.93 14.88
C CYS A 213 -28.09 10.47 14.60
N LEU A 214 -28.63 10.20 13.41
CA LEU A 214 -29.98 10.61 13.03
C LEU A 214 -31.02 10.03 13.99
N THR A 215 -30.95 8.73 14.25
CA THR A 215 -31.86 8.03 15.17
C THR A 215 -31.82 8.63 16.58
N ALA A 216 -30.62 8.97 17.07
CA ALA A 216 -30.47 9.64 18.36
C ALA A 216 -31.22 10.98 18.38
N TRP A 217 -30.98 11.84 17.40
CA TRP A 217 -31.66 13.14 17.32
C TRP A 217 -33.15 13.05 16.98
N GLU A 218 -33.62 12.02 16.29
CA GLU A 218 -35.05 11.83 16.06
C GLU A 218 -35.80 11.44 17.34
N SER A 219 -35.11 10.72 18.24
CA SER A 219 -35.70 10.24 19.50
C SER A 219 -36.14 11.36 20.45
N ILE A 220 -35.51 12.54 20.36
CA ILE A 220 -35.82 13.70 21.22
C ILE A 220 -36.93 14.59 20.64
N ILE A 221 -37.26 14.47 19.35
CA ILE A 221 -38.26 15.32 18.69
C ILE A 221 -39.61 15.35 19.42
N PRO A 222 -40.15 14.22 19.93
CA PRO A 222 -41.39 14.24 20.71
C PRO A 222 -41.29 15.12 21.96
N LEU A 223 -40.20 15.00 22.71
CA LEU A 223 -39.94 15.78 23.94
C LEU A 223 -39.87 17.29 23.66
N LEU A 224 -39.37 17.67 22.48
CA LEU A 224 -39.29 19.08 22.06
C LEU A 224 -40.60 19.64 21.52
N ARG A 225 -41.54 18.79 21.12
CA ARG A 225 -42.83 19.18 20.55
C ARG A 225 -43.94 19.27 21.58
N ASP A 226 -43.80 18.57 22.70
CA ASP A 226 -44.72 18.72 23.81
C ASP A 226 -44.57 20.12 24.40
N LYS A 227 -45.59 20.96 24.19
CA LYS A 227 -45.67 22.24 24.88
C LYS A 227 -45.85 21.95 26.36
N PRO A 228 -45.10 22.61 27.26
CA PRO A 228 -45.39 22.52 28.69
C PRO A 228 -46.85 22.94 28.89
N GLU A 229 -47.65 22.07 29.49
CA GLU A 229 -49.00 22.43 29.92
C GLU A 229 -48.88 23.66 30.81
N THR A 230 -49.45 24.77 30.36
CA THR A 230 -49.48 26.02 31.11
C THR A 230 -50.39 25.80 32.31
N LYS A 231 -49.81 25.54 33.48
CA LYS A 231 -50.53 25.55 34.76
C LYS A 231 -50.62 26.95 35.33
#